data_AF-A0A534Y4V9-F1
#
_entry.id   AF-A0A534Y4V9-F1
#
_cell.length_a   1.000
_cell.length_b   1.000
_cell.length_c   1.000
_cell.angle_alpha   90.00
_cell.angle_beta   90.00
_cell.angle_gamma   90.00
#
_symmetry.space_group_name_H-M   'P 1'
#
loop_
_entity.id
_entity.type
_entity.pdbx_description
1 polymer ?
#
loop_
_entity_poly.entity_id
_entity_poly.type
_entity_poly.pdbx_seq_one_letter_code
_entity_poly.pdbx_strand_id
1 'polypeptide(L)' 'QGSYALKVPTRVQAGDSLSIECHWDNSAKNQPGGVAPRELNWGEGTDDEMCLGFLYITQ' A
#
# COMPACT_ATOMS: atom_id res chain seq x y z
N GLN A 1 -3.05 10.55 -2.09
CA GLN A 1 -3.98 9.40 -2.11
C GLN A 1 -5.34 9.87 -2.61
N GLY A 2 -6.09 9.01 -3.30
CA GLY A 2 -7.42 9.31 -3.83
C GLY A 2 -8.08 8.08 -4.43
N SER A 3 -9.38 8.14 -4.71
CA SER A 3 -10.10 7.03 -5.36
C SER A 3 -9.80 6.99 -6.86
N TYR A 4 -9.72 5.77 -7.41
CA TYR A 4 -9.59 5.54 -8.84
C TYR A 4 -10.65 4.54 -9.28
N ALA A 5 -11.46 4.91 -10.28
CA ALA A 5 -12.43 4.02 -10.87
C ALA A 5 -11.74 3.12 -11.90
N LEU A 6 -11.88 1.80 -11.75
CA LEU A 6 -11.35 0.84 -12.72
C LEU A 6 -11.98 1.08 -14.09
N LYS A 7 -11.15 1.10 -15.15
CA LYS A 7 -11.62 1.25 -16.53
C LYS A 7 -12.64 0.19 -16.91
N VAL A 8 -12.47 -1.03 -16.39
CA VAL A 8 -13.43 -2.12 -16.47
C VAL A 8 -13.67 -2.61 -15.03
N PRO A 9 -14.92 -2.53 -14.51
CA PRO A 9 -15.22 -3.07 -13.19
C PRO A 9 -14.96 -4.57 -13.13
N THR A 10 -14.35 -5.03 -12.04
CA THR A 10 -14.10 -6.45 -11.80
C THR A 10 -15.22 -7.03 -10.94
N ARG A 11 -15.82 -8.13 -11.38
CA ARG A 11 -16.81 -8.87 -10.58
C ARG A 11 -16.10 -9.68 -9.51
N VAL A 12 -16.48 -9.47 -8.25
CA VAL A 12 -16.06 -10.29 -7.10
C VAL A 12 -17.22 -11.21 -6.73
N GLN A 13 -16.92 -12.48 -6.47
CA GLN A 13 -17.88 -13.52 -6.13
C GLN A 13 -17.59 -14.14 -4.76
N ALA A 14 -18.58 -14.83 -4.21
CA ALA A 14 -18.38 -15.61 -2.99
C ALA A 14 -17.30 -16.68 -3.23
N GLY A 15 -16.28 -16.70 -2.39
CA GLY A 15 -15.14 -17.61 -2.49
C GLY A 15 -13.89 -17.01 -3.14
N ASP A 16 -13.98 -15.83 -3.75
CA ASP A 16 -12.79 -15.12 -4.25
C ASP A 16 -11.87 -14.68 -3.10
N SER A 17 -10.58 -14.61 -3.39
CA SER A 17 -9.56 -14.06 -2.48
C SER A 17 -9.03 -12.74 -3.00
N LEU A 18 -8.89 -11.76 -2.12
CA LEU A 18 -8.34 -10.44 -2.41
C LEU A 18 -7.00 -10.29 -1.69
N SER A 19 -5.96 -9.89 -2.40
CA SER A 19 -4.65 -9.60 -1.84
C SER A 19 -4.13 -8.25 -2.35
N ILE A 20 -3.26 -7.64 -1.57
CA ILE A 20 -2.49 -6.45 -1.96
C ILE A 20 -1.01 -6.74 -1.75
N GLU A 21 -0.19 -6.13 -2.59
CA GLU A 21 1.26 -6.17 -2.49
C GLU A 21 1.77 -4.74 -2.61
N CYS A 22 2.70 -4.38 -1.73
CA CYS A 22 3.37 -3.10 -1.72
C CYS A 22 4.87 -3.32 -1.76
N HIS A 23 5.59 -2.45 -2.46
CA HIS A 23 7.04 -2.45 -2.52
C HIS A 23 7.57 -1.12 -2.02
N TRP A 24 8.59 -1.19 -1.19
CA TRP A 24 9.29 -0.02 -0.66
C TRP A 24 10.73 -0.03 -1.11
N ASP A 25 11.27 1.16 -1.39
CA ASP A 25 12.70 1.36 -1.67
C ASP A 25 13.34 2.12 -0.51
N ASN A 26 13.80 1.36 0.48
CA ASN A 26 14.48 1.86 1.67
C ASN A 26 15.98 2.16 1.42
N SER A 27 16.40 2.32 0.16
CA SER A 27 17.79 2.70 -0.16
C SER A 27 18.16 4.06 0.44
N ALA A 28 19.47 4.28 0.63
CA ALA A 28 20.00 5.46 1.33
C ALA A 28 19.54 6.79 0.70
N LYS A 29 19.29 6.78 -0.61
CA LYS A 29 18.82 7.93 -1.37
C LYS A 29 17.41 8.39 -0.95
N ASN A 30 16.58 7.46 -0.50
CA ASN A 30 15.18 7.74 -0.15
C ASN A 30 14.96 7.84 1.36
N GLN A 31 16.02 7.73 2.17
CA GLN A 31 15.91 7.87 3.61
C GLN A 31 15.75 9.35 4.01
N PRO A 32 14.75 9.69 4.85
CA PRO A 32 14.58 11.05 5.33
C PRO A 32 15.80 11.49 6.14
N GLY A 33 16.27 12.71 5.91
CA GLY A 33 17.43 13.26 6.61
C GLY A 33 18.78 12.62 6.23
N GLY A 34 18.83 11.78 5.19
CA GLY A 34 20.09 11.17 4.71
C GLY A 34 20.67 10.12 5.67
N VAL A 35 19.82 9.52 6.51
CA VAL A 35 20.24 8.43 7.40
C VAL A 35 20.59 7.16 6.61
N ALA A 36 21.34 6.26 7.24
CA ALA A 36 21.64 4.96 6.66
C ALA A 36 20.33 4.17 6.43
N PRO A 37 20.29 3.30 5.40
CA PRO A 37 19.18 2.37 5.19
C PRO A 37 18.88 1.58 6.46
N ARG A 38 17.60 1.48 6.79
CA ARG A 38 17.11 0.71 7.92
C ARG A 38 15.80 0.01 7.57
N GLU A 39 15.51 -1.05 8.30
CA GLU A 39 14.18 -1.65 8.30
C GLU A 39 13.19 -0.70 8.98
N LEU A 40 11.99 -0.61 8.40
CA LEU A 40 10.89 0.21 8.90
C LEU A 40 9.79 -0.73 9.42
N ASN A 41 9.14 -0.33 10.51
CA ASN A 41 7.99 -1.09 10.99
C ASN A 41 6.76 -0.75 10.15
N TRP A 42 5.76 -1.62 10.21
CA TRP A 42 4.41 -1.25 9.79
C TRP A 42 3.69 -0.54 10.94
N GLY A 43 3.11 0.64 10.67
CA GLY A 43 2.47 1.44 11.72
C GLY A 43 1.99 2.81 11.24
N GLU A 44 1.46 3.60 12.16
CA GLU A 44 0.96 4.96 11.90
C GLU A 44 1.98 6.06 12.26
N GLY A 45 3.15 5.70 12.80
CA GLY A 45 4.21 6.65 13.09
C GLY A 45 4.76 7.28 11.81
N THR A 46 5.24 8.53 11.90
CA THR A 46 5.80 9.25 10.74
C THR A 46 6.98 8.52 10.08
N ASP A 47 7.69 7.70 10.86
CA ASP A 47 8.86 6.93 10.45
C ASP A 47 8.55 5.45 10.17
N ASP A 48 7.27 5.07 10.20
CA ASP A 48 6.76 3.75 9.87
C ASP A 48 6.19 3.72 8.44
N GLU A 49 5.99 2.51 7.93
CA GLU A 49 5.38 2.26 6.63
C GLU A 49 3.96 1.73 6.73
N MET A 50 3.18 1.90 5.66
CA MET A 50 1.84 1.35 5.54
C MET A 50 1.59 0.73 4.17
N CYS A 51 1.03 -0.48 4.15
CA CYS A 51 0.46 -1.10 2.95
C CYS A 51 -1.05 -1.29 3.16
N LEU A 52 -1.84 -0.38 2.56
CA LEU A 52 -3.29 -0.35 2.71
C LEU A 52 -3.95 -0.18 1.34
N GLY A 53 -4.99 -0.96 1.09
CA GLY A 53 -5.82 -0.86 -0.11
C GLY A 53 -7.28 -0.65 0.27
N PHE A 54 -7.88 0.44 -0.22
CA PHE A 54 -9.31 0.72 -0.04
C PHE A 54 -10.07 0.31 -1.30
N LEU A 55 -11.04 -0.58 -1.15
CA LEU A 55 -11.89 -1.04 -2.25
C LEU A 55 -13.32 -0.55 -2.04
N TYR A 56 -13.90 0.06 -3.08
CA TYR A 56 -15.31 0.39 -3.12
C TYR A 56 -16.06 -0.71 -3.88
N ILE A 57 -16.98 -1.39 -3.21
CA ILE A 57 -17.72 -2.55 -3.75
C ILE A 57 -19.21 -2.26 -3.67
N THR A 58 -19.94 -2.55 -4.75
CA THR A 58 -21.40 -2.37 -4.85
C THR A 58 -22.08 -3.68 -5.20
N GLN A 59 -23.37 -3.81 -4.87
CA GLN A 59 -24.22 -4.96 -5.17
C GLN A 59 -25.01 -4.77 -6.46
#